data_AF-A0A1Q8W042-F1
#
_entry.id   AF-A0A1Q8W042-F1
#
_cell.length_a   1.000
_cell.length_b   1.000
_cell.length_c   1.000
_cell.angle_alpha   90.00
_cell.angle_beta   90.00
_cell.angle_gamma   90.00
#
_symmetry.space_group_name_H-M   'P 1'
#
loop_
_entity.id
_entity.type
_entity.pdbx_description
1 polymer ?
#
loop_
_entity_poly.entity_id
_entity_poly.type
_entity_poly.pdbx_seq_one_letter_code
_entity_poly.pdbx_strand_id
1 'polypeptide(L)'
;MPTGGTGSSSAIPGLPPGGFATILVDPPWPAQSGEKHYRTMSLARIKALPVGRLAARDAHLWLWTTNALLPRAYEVAEAWGFTVRSPLTWVKFRLGLGGRYQLRNATEQLLFCTRGRAPLGSRSQPTWFNAPVTEHSRKPAEQFAIIERVSPGPYLELFARRRPESNQPWAVWGDQVASDIRIPGFAVPRYSERVEKAEAMPQTAVAGASCGDDRDDSAVGTGKEVTR
;
A
#
# COMPACT_ATOMS: atom_id res chain seq x y z
N MET A 1 -34.50 -19.47 5.21
CA MET A 1 -33.03 -19.39 5.05
C MET A 1 -32.73 -18.35 3.97
N PRO A 2 -32.16 -17.18 4.26
CA PRO A 2 -31.70 -16.30 3.21
C PRO A 2 -30.31 -16.76 2.75
N THR A 3 -30.19 -17.05 1.47
CA THR A 3 -28.94 -17.40 0.79
C THR A 3 -28.03 -16.17 0.73
N GLY A 4 -26.96 -16.20 1.52
CA GLY A 4 -25.91 -15.19 1.50
C GLY A 4 -25.14 -15.28 0.18
N GLY A 5 -25.31 -14.26 -0.67
CA GLY A 5 -24.46 -14.08 -1.84
C GLY A 5 -23.03 -13.79 -1.41
N THR A 6 -22.13 -14.74 -1.63
CA THR A 6 -20.69 -14.52 -1.64
C THR A 6 -20.35 -13.50 -2.72
N GLY A 7 -20.17 -12.24 -2.33
CA GLY A 7 -19.60 -11.23 -3.21
C GLY A 7 -18.22 -11.68 -3.64
N SER A 8 -18.08 -12.04 -4.91
CA SER A 8 -16.78 -12.28 -5.54
C SER A 8 -15.92 -11.03 -5.34
N SER A 9 -14.91 -11.12 -4.48
CA SER A 9 -13.90 -10.08 -4.33
C SER A 9 -13.13 -10.04 -5.65
N SER A 10 -13.49 -9.12 -6.55
CA SER A 10 -12.71 -8.90 -7.75
C SER A 10 -11.24 -8.69 -7.36
N ALA A 11 -10.36 -9.50 -7.94
CA ALA A 11 -8.93 -9.38 -7.71
C ALA A 11 -8.48 -7.98 -8.15
N ILE A 12 -7.71 -7.28 -7.30
CA ILE A 12 -7.14 -5.98 -7.61
C ILE A 12 -5.98 -6.21 -8.58
N PRO A 13 -6.06 -5.78 -9.86
CA PRO A 13 -4.98 -5.97 -10.81
C PRO A 13 -3.70 -5.31 -10.32
N GLY A 14 -2.57 -6.03 -10.43
CA GLY A 14 -1.26 -5.58 -9.97
C GLY A 14 -0.98 -5.76 -8.47
N LEU A 15 -1.97 -6.18 -7.68
CA LEU A 15 -1.74 -6.53 -6.27
C LEU A 15 -0.90 -7.83 -6.18
N PRO A 16 0.25 -7.82 -5.49
CA PRO A 16 1.02 -9.05 -5.30
C PRO A 16 0.26 -10.06 -4.43
N PRO A 17 0.49 -11.38 -4.59
CA PRO A 17 -0.05 -12.39 -3.69
C PRO A 17 0.26 -12.05 -2.23
N GLY A 18 -0.77 -12.00 -1.39
CA GLY A 18 -0.62 -11.65 0.03
C GLY A 18 -0.53 -10.15 0.34
N GLY A 19 -0.53 -9.25 -0.66
CA GLY A 19 -0.53 -7.80 -0.49
C GLY A 19 0.86 -7.16 -0.30
N PHE A 20 0.90 -5.83 -0.18
CA PHE A 20 2.12 -5.07 0.02
C PHE A 20 2.56 -5.06 1.48
N ALA A 21 3.81 -5.44 1.75
CA ALA A 21 4.36 -5.39 3.10
C ALA A 21 4.66 -3.96 3.54
N THR A 22 4.92 -3.05 2.60
CA THR A 22 5.15 -1.63 2.89
C THR A 22 4.42 -0.76 1.89
N ILE A 23 3.66 0.22 2.41
CA ILE A 23 2.95 1.21 1.60
C ILE A 23 3.40 2.61 2.03
N LEU A 24 3.82 3.42 1.07
CA LEU A 24 4.06 4.85 1.21
C LEU A 24 2.88 5.62 0.60
N VAL A 25 2.38 6.62 1.30
CA VAL A 25 1.25 7.44 0.83
C VAL A 25 1.55 8.91 1.10
N ASP A 26 1.42 9.75 0.07
CA ASP A 26 1.39 11.22 0.17
C ASP A 26 0.03 11.74 -0.33
N PRO A 27 -1.02 11.70 0.50
CA PRO A 27 -2.36 12.07 0.05
C PRO A 27 -2.41 13.53 -0.42
N PRO A 28 -3.24 13.84 -1.42
CA PRO A 28 -3.48 15.22 -1.84
C PRO A 28 -4.44 15.89 -0.85
N TRP A 29 -3.92 16.18 0.34
CA TRP A 29 -4.67 16.70 1.48
C TRP A 29 -5.44 17.98 1.14
N PRO A 30 -6.68 18.14 1.64
CA PRO A 30 -7.46 19.34 1.41
C PRO A 30 -7.02 20.48 2.36
N ALA A 31 -7.33 21.72 1.98
CA ALA A 31 -7.14 22.94 2.73
C ALA A 31 -5.68 23.19 3.18
N GLN A 32 -4.71 22.86 2.33
CA GLN A 32 -3.28 23.12 2.58
C GLN A 32 -2.66 24.06 1.55
N SER A 33 -3.49 24.81 0.80
CA SER A 33 -3.08 25.61 -0.37
C SER A 33 -2.57 24.78 -1.56
N GLY A 34 -2.60 23.45 -1.46
CA GLY A 34 -2.29 22.54 -2.56
C GLY A 34 -3.26 22.67 -3.72
N GLU A 35 -4.49 23.13 -3.44
CA GLU A 35 -5.55 23.39 -4.42
C GLU A 35 -5.12 24.31 -5.56
N LYS A 36 -4.13 25.18 -5.33
CA LYS A 36 -3.58 26.10 -6.33
C LYS A 36 -2.69 25.39 -7.36
N HIS A 37 -2.23 24.18 -7.06
CA HIS A 37 -1.20 23.47 -7.82
C HIS A 37 -1.66 22.10 -8.31
N TYR A 38 -2.57 21.44 -7.61
CA TYR A 38 -3.08 20.11 -7.96
C TYR A 38 -4.48 19.88 -7.38
N ARG A 39 -5.20 18.89 -7.93
CA ARG A 39 -6.51 18.48 -7.42
C ARG A 39 -6.34 17.82 -6.05
N THR A 40 -6.99 18.40 -5.03
CA THR A 40 -7.05 17.80 -3.69
C THR A 40 -8.19 16.80 -3.56
N MET A 41 -8.12 15.97 -2.52
CA MET A 41 -9.11 14.94 -2.21
C MET A 41 -9.74 15.23 -0.85
N SER A 42 -11.06 15.09 -0.75
CA SER A 42 -11.74 15.29 0.54
C SER A 42 -11.26 14.26 1.56
N LEU A 43 -11.28 14.62 2.85
CA LEU A 43 -10.86 13.72 3.92
C LEU A 43 -11.65 12.41 3.92
N ALA A 44 -12.96 12.47 3.66
CA ALA A 44 -13.81 11.29 3.53
C ALA A 44 -13.35 10.37 2.40
N ARG A 45 -12.95 10.95 1.25
CA ARG A 45 -12.47 10.19 0.09
C ARG A 45 -11.07 9.60 0.33
N ILE A 46 -10.20 10.31 1.05
CA ILE A 46 -8.90 9.79 1.50
C ILE A 46 -9.12 8.58 2.43
N LYS A 47 -9.97 8.71 3.46
CA LYS A 47 -10.28 7.60 4.38
C LYS A 47 -10.89 6.39 3.65
N ALA A 48 -11.66 6.62 2.59
CA ALA A 48 -12.27 5.57 1.78
C ALA A 48 -11.29 4.81 0.86
N LEU A 49 -10.03 5.24 0.74
CA LEU A 49 -9.02 4.46 0.00
C LEU A 49 -8.86 3.08 0.63
N PRO A 50 -8.83 2.00 -0.16
CA PRO A 50 -8.75 0.64 0.36
C PRO A 50 -7.32 0.25 0.73
N VAL A 51 -6.54 1.12 1.39
CA VAL A 51 -5.13 0.88 1.76
C VAL A 51 -4.99 -0.40 2.58
N GLY A 52 -5.93 -0.66 3.51
CA GLY A 52 -5.97 -1.91 4.25
C GLY A 52 -6.17 -3.16 3.37
N ARG A 53 -6.87 -3.07 2.23
CA ARG A 53 -7.00 -4.21 1.29
C ARG A 53 -5.77 -4.40 0.41
N LEU A 54 -4.98 -3.34 0.21
CA LEU A 54 -3.72 -3.40 -0.54
C LEU A 54 -2.58 -3.97 0.31
N ALA A 55 -2.63 -3.78 1.62
CA ALA A 55 -1.60 -4.18 2.55
C ALA A 55 -1.59 -5.70 2.81
N ALA A 56 -0.41 -6.25 3.11
CA ALA A 56 -0.22 -7.58 3.65
C ALA A 56 -0.65 -7.67 5.12
N ARG A 57 -1.00 -8.87 5.61
CA ARG A 57 -1.51 -9.07 6.99
C ARG A 57 -0.67 -8.32 8.03
N ASP A 58 0.64 -8.50 7.94
CA ASP A 58 1.65 -7.78 8.71
C ASP A 58 2.30 -6.77 7.75
N ALA A 59 2.08 -5.47 7.97
CA ALA A 59 2.53 -4.44 7.05
C ALA A 59 2.93 -3.12 7.75
N HIS A 60 3.75 -2.34 7.07
CA HIS A 60 4.09 -0.97 7.40
C HIS A 60 3.36 0.02 6.50
N LEU A 61 2.95 1.14 7.09
CA LEU A 61 2.46 2.31 6.38
C LEU A 61 3.33 3.51 6.73
N TRP A 62 3.76 4.23 5.70
CA TRP A 62 4.43 5.51 5.79
C TRP A 62 3.49 6.56 5.22
N LEU A 63 2.99 7.46 6.06
CA LEU A 63 1.97 8.46 5.68
C LEU A 63 2.49 9.89 5.83
N TRP A 64 2.70 10.56 4.70
CA TRP A 64 3.09 11.97 4.70
C TRP A 64 1.96 12.87 5.18
N THR A 65 2.28 13.85 6.01
CA THR A 65 1.37 14.87 6.50
C THR A 65 2.10 16.14 6.93
N THR A 66 1.35 17.19 7.20
CA THR A 66 1.84 18.47 7.72
C THR A 66 1.48 18.60 9.21
N ASN A 67 2.14 19.53 9.91
CA ASN A 67 1.86 19.75 11.34
C ASN A 67 0.38 20.07 11.62
N ALA A 68 -0.28 20.81 10.74
CA ALA A 68 -1.69 21.18 10.89
C ALA A 68 -2.66 19.99 10.71
N LEU A 69 -2.24 18.94 10.00
CA LEU A 69 -3.07 17.79 9.66
C LEU A 69 -2.78 16.54 10.49
N LEU A 70 -1.85 16.61 11.44
CA LEU A 70 -1.49 15.49 12.31
C LEU A 70 -2.72 14.78 12.92
N PRO A 71 -3.70 15.46 13.54
CA PRO A 71 -4.89 14.79 14.08
C PRO A 71 -5.67 14.02 13.00
N ARG A 72 -5.82 14.59 11.81
CA ARG A 72 -6.56 13.95 10.70
C ARG A 72 -5.78 12.81 10.07
N ALA A 73 -4.46 12.91 10.00
CA ALA A 73 -3.60 11.84 9.53
C ALA A 73 -3.67 10.60 10.44
N TYR A 74 -3.83 10.81 11.75
CA TYR A 74 -3.99 9.71 12.71
C TYR A 74 -5.32 8.99 12.47
N GLU A 75 -6.42 9.75 12.34
CA GLU A 75 -7.73 9.19 11.98
C GLU A 75 -7.71 8.45 10.63
N VAL A 76 -6.89 8.90 9.68
CA VAL A 76 -6.75 8.25 8.36
C VAL A 76 -5.99 6.94 8.47
N ALA A 77 -4.87 6.91 9.19
CA ALA A 77 -4.11 5.69 9.43
C ALA A 77 -4.98 4.63 10.13
N GLU A 78 -5.75 5.03 11.13
CA GLU A 78 -6.70 4.15 11.84
C GLU A 78 -7.81 3.64 10.92
N ALA A 79 -8.41 4.51 10.10
CA ALA A 79 -9.44 4.12 9.12
C ALA A 79 -8.94 3.07 8.11
N TRP A 80 -7.64 3.08 7.81
CA TRP A 80 -6.99 2.08 6.96
C TRP A 80 -6.54 0.82 7.70
N GLY A 81 -6.75 0.74 9.01
CA GLY A 81 -6.41 -0.42 9.85
C GLY A 81 -4.95 -0.45 10.30
N PHE A 82 -4.30 0.71 10.44
CA PHE A 82 -2.93 0.84 10.93
C PHE A 82 -2.90 1.58 12.27
N THR A 83 -1.95 1.20 13.13
CA THR A 83 -1.63 1.91 14.37
C THR A 83 -0.43 2.81 14.14
N VAL A 84 -0.58 4.12 14.38
CA VAL A 84 0.55 5.07 14.36
C VAL A 84 1.53 4.72 15.50
N ARG A 85 2.82 4.60 15.18
CA ARG A 85 3.87 4.27 16.17
C ARG A 85 4.76 5.44 16.50
N SER A 86 5.28 6.10 15.47
CA SER A 86 6.19 7.23 15.63
C SER A 86 6.22 8.11 14.39
N PRO A 87 6.41 9.43 14.51
CA PRO A 87 6.73 10.26 13.37
C PRO A 87 8.19 10.09 12.96
N LEU A 88 8.45 10.20 11.66
CA LEU A 88 9.74 10.56 11.09
C LEU A 88 9.64 12.00 10.57
N THR A 89 10.35 12.92 11.20
CA THR A 89 10.28 14.35 10.88
C THR A 89 11.33 14.73 9.84
N TRP A 90 10.88 15.24 8.70
CA TRP A 90 11.76 15.90 7.74
C TRP A 90 12.02 17.33 8.19
N VAL A 91 13.25 17.60 8.62
CA VAL A 91 13.73 18.93 9.03
C VAL A 91 14.19 19.72 7.82
N LYS A 92 13.66 20.93 7.66
CA LYS A 92 13.99 21.87 6.59
C LYS A 92 14.74 23.06 7.17
N PHE A 93 15.91 23.37 6.62
CA PHE A 93 16.69 24.56 6.99
C PHE A 93 16.15 25.86 6.35
N ARG A 94 14.83 26.02 6.32
CA ARG A 94 14.14 27.23 5.88
C ARG A 94 12.78 27.36 6.59
N LEU A 95 12.36 28.58 6.85
CA LEU A 95 11.05 28.84 7.43
C LEU A 95 9.97 28.85 6.34
N GLY A 96 9.00 27.96 6.49
CA GLY A 96 7.78 27.93 5.69
C GLY A 96 6.69 28.85 6.24
N LEU A 97 5.47 28.57 5.77
CA LEU A 97 4.24 29.23 6.19
C LEU A 97 3.90 28.87 7.65
N GLY A 98 3.20 29.77 8.33
CA GLY A 98 2.60 29.52 9.65
C GLY A 98 1.33 30.35 9.78
N GLY A 99 0.27 29.75 10.33
CA GLY A 99 -0.97 30.47 10.64
C GLY A 99 -0.85 31.38 11.87
N ARG A 100 -1.91 32.17 12.13
CA ARG A 100 -2.00 33.13 13.25
C ARG A 100 -1.65 32.54 14.63
N TYR A 101 -1.95 31.25 14.84
CA TYR A 101 -1.72 30.53 16.10
C TYR A 101 -0.78 29.33 15.92
N GLN A 102 0.19 29.42 15.01
CA GLN A 102 1.12 28.34 14.70
C GLN A 102 2.55 28.83 14.70
N LEU A 103 3.47 27.98 15.17
CA LEU A 103 4.88 28.14 14.88
C LEU A 103 5.10 28.06 13.36
N ARG A 104 6.12 28.74 12.85
CA ARG A 104 6.45 28.68 11.43
C ARG A 104 6.91 27.28 11.07
N ASN A 105 6.31 26.69 10.02
CA ASN A 105 6.65 25.33 9.61
C ASN A 105 8.09 25.26 9.10
N ALA A 106 8.95 24.54 9.78
CA ALA A 106 10.28 24.14 9.31
C ALA A 106 10.37 22.62 9.13
N THR A 107 9.23 21.92 9.21
CA THR A 107 9.16 20.46 9.20
C THR A 107 7.97 19.94 8.40
N GLU A 108 8.11 18.74 7.87
CA GLU A 108 6.99 17.88 7.45
C GLU A 108 7.10 16.54 8.17
N GLN A 109 5.97 15.84 8.36
CA GLN A 109 5.91 14.61 9.14
C GLN A 109 5.63 13.43 8.22
N LEU A 110 6.39 12.36 8.37
CA LEU A 110 6.12 11.07 7.75
C LEU A 110 5.80 10.07 8.86
N LEU A 111 4.52 9.75 9.03
CA LEU A 111 4.07 8.87 10.10
C LEU A 111 4.44 7.41 9.79
N PHE A 112 5.21 6.78 10.67
CA PHE A 112 5.44 5.35 10.66
C PHE A 112 4.31 4.65 11.43
N CYS A 113 3.60 3.77 10.73
CA CYS A 113 2.46 3.02 11.26
C CYS A 113 2.64 1.53 10.99
N THR A 114 2.07 0.69 11.85
CA THR A 114 2.13 -0.77 11.70
C THR A 114 0.76 -1.40 11.71
N ARG A 115 0.66 -2.54 11.01
CA ARG A 115 -0.47 -3.46 11.07
C ARG A 115 0.04 -4.86 11.38
N GLY A 116 -0.73 -5.60 12.20
CA GLY A 116 -0.35 -6.94 12.61
C GLY A 116 0.96 -6.96 13.40
N ARG A 117 1.84 -7.91 13.09
CA ARG A 117 3.15 -8.13 13.73
C ARG A 117 4.30 -7.92 12.75
N ALA A 118 4.26 -6.82 11.99
CA ALA A 118 5.29 -6.49 11.01
C ALA A 118 6.67 -6.29 11.67
N PRO A 119 7.74 -6.98 11.20
CA PRO A 119 9.07 -6.85 11.77
C PRO A 119 9.77 -5.57 11.28
N LEU A 120 10.56 -4.95 12.17
CA LEU A 120 11.45 -3.84 11.82
C LEU A 120 12.78 -4.37 11.27
N GLY A 121 13.21 -3.89 10.10
CA GLY A 121 14.53 -4.16 9.54
C GLY A 121 15.66 -3.41 10.28
N SER A 122 15.35 -2.27 10.89
CA SER A 122 16.29 -1.52 11.73
C SER A 122 15.57 -0.85 12.91
N ARG A 123 16.16 -0.97 14.10
CA ARG A 123 15.67 -0.34 15.33
C ARG A 123 16.41 0.95 15.68
N SER A 124 17.44 1.30 14.90
CA SER A 124 18.34 2.42 15.17
C SER A 124 18.05 3.66 14.32
N GLN A 125 16.97 3.65 13.53
CA GLN A 125 16.57 4.81 12.73
C GLN A 125 16.05 5.94 13.63
N PRO A 126 16.68 7.13 13.64
CA PRO A 126 16.17 8.28 14.38
C PRO A 126 14.81 8.75 13.82
N THR A 127 14.01 9.38 14.67
CA THR A 127 12.69 9.95 14.34
C THR A 127 12.77 11.28 13.58
N TRP A 128 13.94 11.63 13.05
CA TRP A 128 14.13 12.81 12.22
C TRP A 128 15.20 12.56 11.18
N PHE A 129 15.14 13.34 10.10
CA PHE A 129 16.20 13.44 9.10
C PHE A 129 16.17 14.82 8.47
N ASN A 130 17.26 15.21 7.83
CA ASN A 130 17.30 16.43 7.02
C ASN A 130 17.61 16.06 5.58
N ALA A 131 17.04 16.82 4.65
CA ALA A 131 17.21 16.66 3.22
C ALA A 131 16.90 17.99 2.52
N PRO A 132 17.54 18.31 1.39
CA PRO A 132 17.32 19.58 0.69
C PRO A 132 15.87 19.73 0.24
N VAL A 133 15.36 20.96 0.27
CA VAL A 133 14.04 21.25 -0.27
C VAL A 133 14.15 21.62 -1.73
N THR A 134 13.48 20.86 -2.59
CA THR A 134 13.50 21.02 -4.05
C THR A 134 12.20 21.69 -4.53
N GLU A 135 11.57 21.20 -5.61
CA GLU A 135 10.30 21.75 -6.11
C GLU A 135 9.15 21.64 -5.09
N HIS A 136 8.13 22.48 -5.26
CA HIS A 136 6.96 22.51 -4.38
C HIS A 136 6.32 21.13 -4.21
N SER A 137 6.09 20.74 -2.96
CA SER A 137 5.50 19.46 -2.56
C SER A 137 6.31 18.21 -2.98
N ARG A 138 7.54 18.36 -3.52
CA ARG A 138 8.42 17.20 -3.78
C ARG A 138 9.00 16.73 -2.45
N LYS A 139 8.69 15.48 -2.11
CA LYS A 139 9.27 14.78 -0.97
C LYS A 139 10.70 14.33 -1.30
N PRO A 140 11.60 14.31 -0.30
CA PRO A 140 13.02 13.97 -0.48
C PRO A 140 13.21 12.51 -0.87
N ALA A 141 14.15 12.23 -1.77
CA ALA A 141 14.46 10.86 -2.22
C ALA A 141 15.01 9.99 -1.08
N GLU A 142 15.66 10.61 -0.10
CA GLU A 142 16.22 10.00 1.10
C GLU A 142 15.18 9.20 1.90
N GLN A 143 13.89 9.53 1.77
CA GLN A 143 12.81 8.76 2.39
C GLN A 143 12.83 7.29 1.96
N PHE A 144 13.16 6.99 0.70
CA PHE A 144 13.11 5.62 0.18
C PHE A 144 14.18 4.75 0.84
N ALA A 145 15.42 5.27 0.94
CA ALA A 145 16.51 4.60 1.63
C ALA A 145 16.21 4.36 3.12
N ILE A 146 15.51 5.30 3.79
CA ILE A 146 15.08 5.12 5.18
C ILE A 146 14.00 4.04 5.27
N ILE A 147 12.98 4.10 4.41
CA ILE A 147 11.87 3.15 4.40
C ILE A 147 12.39 1.73 4.16
N GLU A 148 13.24 1.53 3.16
CA GLU A 148 13.81 0.23 2.78
C GLU A 148 14.74 -0.35 3.85
N ARG A 149 15.39 0.50 4.64
CA ARG A 149 16.18 0.08 5.80
C ARG A 149 15.29 -0.42 6.95
N VAL A 150 14.14 0.20 7.14
CA VAL A 150 13.24 -0.06 8.28
C VAL A 150 12.19 -1.11 7.95
N SER A 151 11.77 -1.23 6.70
CA SER A 151 10.55 -1.94 6.30
C SER A 151 10.82 -2.91 5.15
N PRO A 152 10.23 -4.11 5.17
CA PRO A 152 10.38 -5.08 4.08
C PRO A 152 9.49 -4.76 2.87
N GLY A 153 9.88 -5.23 1.69
CA GLY A 153 9.02 -5.26 0.50
C GLY A 153 8.05 -6.46 0.52
N PRO A 154 7.12 -6.57 -0.45
CA PRO A 154 6.98 -5.70 -1.63
C PRO A 154 6.45 -4.29 -1.29
N TYR A 155 6.88 -3.30 -2.07
CA TYR A 155 6.64 -1.87 -1.82
C TYR A 155 5.61 -1.28 -2.78
N LEU A 156 4.79 -0.36 -2.27
CA LEU A 156 3.85 0.45 -3.04
C LEU A 156 3.96 1.93 -2.65
N GLU A 157 4.05 2.81 -3.65
CA GLU A 157 3.85 4.26 -3.48
C GLU A 157 2.49 4.68 -4.07
N LEU A 158 1.63 5.26 -3.23
CA LEU A 158 0.36 5.86 -3.63
C LEU A 158 0.49 7.38 -3.78
N PHE A 159 -0.19 7.92 -4.80
CA PHE A 159 -0.10 9.30 -5.27
C PHE A 159 1.27 9.68 -5.85
N ALA A 160 1.96 8.70 -6.42
CA ALA A 160 3.24 8.89 -7.06
C ALA A 160 3.13 9.84 -8.27
N ARG A 161 4.03 10.81 -8.34
CA ARG A 161 4.18 11.72 -9.50
C ARG A 161 5.32 11.34 -10.44
N ARG A 162 6.22 10.47 -9.96
CA ARG A 162 7.36 9.90 -10.69
C ARG A 162 7.66 8.52 -10.11
N ARG A 163 8.52 7.76 -10.79
CA ARG A 163 9.06 6.53 -10.20
C ARG A 163 9.97 6.87 -9.01
N PRO A 164 9.94 6.06 -7.92
CA PRO A 164 10.89 6.18 -6.82
C PRO A 164 12.33 6.24 -7.28
N GLU A 165 13.11 7.10 -6.64
CA GLU A 165 14.56 7.20 -6.82
C GLU A 165 15.22 6.10 -5.97
N SER A 166 14.96 4.83 -6.35
CA SER A 166 15.40 3.63 -5.63
C SER A 166 15.72 2.49 -6.61
N ASN A 167 16.62 1.60 -6.18
CA ASN A 167 16.95 0.35 -6.89
C ASN A 167 16.01 -0.81 -6.53
N GLN A 168 15.07 -0.60 -5.60
CA GLN A 168 14.08 -1.61 -5.21
C GLN A 168 12.86 -1.62 -6.14
N PRO A 169 12.18 -2.76 -6.32
CA PRO A 169 11.03 -2.87 -7.21
C PRO A 169 9.76 -2.27 -6.57
N TRP A 170 9.63 -0.95 -6.60
CA TRP A 170 8.44 -0.24 -6.15
C TRP A 170 7.31 -0.29 -7.19
N ALA A 171 6.15 -0.76 -6.76
CA ALA A 171 4.90 -0.50 -7.48
C ALA A 171 4.48 0.96 -7.23
N VAL A 172 3.90 1.61 -8.25
CA VAL A 172 3.42 2.98 -8.13
C VAL A 172 1.95 3.10 -8.53
N TRP A 173 1.24 4.04 -7.92
CA TRP A 173 -0.09 4.45 -8.32
C TRP A 173 -0.25 5.96 -8.20
N GLY A 174 -0.69 6.62 -9.27
CA GLY A 174 -0.91 8.07 -9.28
C GLY A 174 -1.24 8.64 -10.65
N ASP A 175 -1.70 9.89 -10.67
CA ASP A 175 -2.24 10.52 -11.89
C ASP A 175 -1.19 10.90 -12.93
N GLN A 176 0.09 10.94 -12.55
CA GLN A 176 1.20 11.42 -13.39
C GLN A 176 2.21 10.32 -13.73
N VAL A 177 1.88 9.06 -13.45
CA VAL A 177 2.71 7.88 -13.73
C VAL A 177 1.90 6.78 -14.39
N ALA A 178 2.56 5.87 -15.11
CA ALA A 178 1.94 4.62 -15.53
C ALA A 178 1.76 3.73 -14.29
N SER A 179 0.53 3.67 -13.77
CA SER A 179 0.22 3.01 -12.50
C SER A 179 0.25 1.49 -12.61
N ASP A 180 0.90 0.83 -11.65
CA ASP A 180 1.14 -0.62 -11.63
C ASP A 180 0.06 -1.42 -10.90
N ILE A 181 -0.91 -0.73 -10.31
CA ILE A 181 -2.08 -1.35 -9.69
C ILE A 181 -3.34 -0.61 -10.12
N ARG A 182 -4.49 -1.29 -10.09
CA ARG A 182 -5.78 -0.68 -10.35
C ARG A 182 -6.68 -0.75 -9.13
N ILE A 183 -6.98 0.41 -8.55
CA ILE A 183 -7.80 0.51 -7.35
C ILE A 183 -9.27 0.75 -7.77
N PRO A 184 -10.19 -0.19 -7.53
CA PRO A 184 -11.61 0.00 -7.90
C PRO A 184 -12.20 1.26 -7.26
N GLY A 185 -12.87 2.07 -8.08
CA GLY A 185 -13.43 3.37 -7.65
C GLY A 185 -12.41 4.51 -7.57
N PHE A 186 -11.11 4.25 -7.71
CA PHE A 186 -10.06 5.27 -7.73
C PHE A 186 -9.27 5.12 -9.03
N ALA A 187 -9.88 5.56 -10.13
CA ALA A 187 -9.25 5.51 -11.44
C ALA A 187 -8.21 6.62 -11.61
N VAL A 188 -7.11 6.29 -12.29
CA VAL A 188 -6.07 7.22 -12.74
C VAL A 188 -6.05 7.26 -14.27
N PRO A 189 -5.44 8.28 -14.90
CA PRO A 189 -5.45 8.44 -16.36
C PRO A 189 -4.70 7.35 -17.14
N ARG A 190 -3.68 6.72 -16.52
CA ARG A 190 -2.80 5.77 -17.21
C ARG A 190 -2.39 4.61 -16.30
N TYR A 191 -2.47 3.40 -16.84
CA TYR A 191 -1.94 2.18 -16.23
C TYR A 191 -0.71 1.69 -16.99
N SER A 192 0.12 0.86 -16.35
CA SER A 192 1.25 0.21 -17.02
C SER A 192 0.79 -0.98 -17.85
N GLU A 193 1.56 -1.32 -18.90
CA GLU A 193 1.25 -2.48 -19.75
C GLU A 193 1.09 -3.78 -18.96
N ARG A 194 1.79 -3.90 -17.84
CA ARG A 194 1.70 -5.07 -16.95
C ARG A 194 0.27 -5.22 -16.40
N VAL A 195 -0.36 -4.12 -16.02
CA VAL A 195 -1.73 -4.12 -15.51
C VAL A 195 -2.71 -4.42 -16.63
N GLU A 196 -2.53 -3.79 -17.80
CA GLU A 196 -3.39 -4.01 -18.96
C GLU A 196 -3.32 -5.46 -19.46
N LYS A 197 -2.13 -6.06 -19.50
CA LYS A 197 -1.94 -7.48 -19.84
C LYS A 197 -2.56 -8.41 -18.81
N ALA A 198 -2.45 -8.10 -17.52
CA ALA A 198 -3.08 -8.88 -16.46
C ALA A 198 -4.62 -8.86 -16.52
N GLU A 199 -5.22 -7.78 -17.05
CA GLU A 199 -6.66 -7.70 -17.31
C GLU A 199 -7.07 -8.46 -18.59
N ALA A 200 -6.22 -8.45 -19.62
CA ALA A 200 -6.51 -9.10 -20.90
C ALA A 200 -6.42 -10.64 -20.86
N MET A 201 -5.79 -11.22 -19.83
CA MET A 201 -5.75 -12.67 -19.63
C MET A 201 -7.07 -13.15 -19.01
N PRO A 202 -7.88 -13.98 -19.70
CA PRO A 202 -9.08 -14.55 -19.09
C PRO A 202 -8.67 -15.45 -17.91
N GLN A 203 -9.39 -15.34 -16.79
CA GLN A 203 -9.29 -16.30 -15.69
C GLN A 203 -9.72 -17.67 -16.21
N THR A 204 -8.75 -18.46 -16.68
CA THR A 204 -9.01 -19.84 -17.08
C THR A 204 -9.26 -20.61 -15.80
N ALA A 205 -10.53 -20.87 -15.52
CA ALA A 205 -10.93 -21.80 -14.48
C ALA A 205 -10.29 -23.15 -14.79
N VAL A 206 -9.27 -23.52 -14.02
CA VAL A 206 -8.81 -24.91 -13.94
C VAL A 206 -9.86 -25.65 -13.10
N ALA A 207 -11.01 -25.94 -13.72
CA ALA A 207 -11.94 -26.93 -13.23
C ALA A 207 -11.47 -28.28 -13.78
N GLY A 208 -11.18 -29.19 -12.86
CA GLY A 208 -10.43 -30.42 -13.11
C GLY A 208 -11.08 -31.32 -14.16
N ALA A 209 -10.23 -31.80 -15.07
CA ALA A 209 -10.50 -33.03 -15.78
C ALA A 209 -10.47 -34.19 -14.76
N SER A 210 -11.63 -34.54 -14.22
CA SER A 210 -11.85 -35.87 -13.64
C SER A 210 -11.92 -36.83 -14.82
N CYS A 211 -10.86 -37.59 -15.06
CA CYS A 211 -10.93 -38.78 -15.89
C CYS A 211 -11.96 -39.74 -15.26
N GLY A 212 -12.91 -40.19 -16.08
CA GLY A 212 -13.72 -41.34 -15.75
C GLY A 212 -12.87 -42.59 -15.86
N ASP A 213 -13.05 -43.51 -14.93
CA ASP A 213 -12.70 -44.91 -15.13
C ASP A 213 -13.83 -45.76 -14.54
N ASP A 214 -14.73 -46.20 -15.42
CA ASP A 214 -15.62 -47.31 -15.18
C ASP A 214 -14.86 -48.59 -15.57
N ARG A 215 -14.67 -49.51 -14.63
CA ARG A 215 -14.98 -50.95 -14.80
C ARG A 215 -14.70 -51.80 -13.55
N ASP A 216 -15.75 -52.51 -13.17
CA ASP A 216 -15.80 -53.78 -12.46
C ASP A 216 -14.72 -54.77 -12.93
N ASP A 217 -14.08 -55.49 -12.00
CA ASP A 217 -14.17 -56.96 -12.02
C ASP A 217 -13.72 -57.62 -10.70
N SER A 218 -14.39 -58.73 -10.39
CA SER A 218 -14.29 -59.50 -9.15
C SER A 218 -13.15 -60.53 -9.21
N ALA A 219 -12.39 -60.73 -8.13
CA ALA A 219 -11.65 -61.97 -7.92
C ALA A 219 -11.38 -62.28 -6.43
N VAL A 220 -11.85 -63.45 -6.04
CA VAL A 220 -11.67 -64.19 -4.79
C VAL A 220 -10.21 -64.61 -4.59
N GLY A 221 -9.70 -64.57 -3.36
CA GLY A 221 -8.36 -65.09 -3.03
C GLY A 221 -8.09 -65.19 -1.53
N THR A 222 -8.38 -66.35 -0.97
CA THR A 222 -8.10 -66.84 0.40
C THR A 222 -6.65 -66.69 0.86
N GLY A 223 -6.45 -66.33 2.14
CA GLY A 223 -5.16 -66.42 2.82
C GLY A 223 -5.31 -66.65 4.33
N LYS A 224 -5.26 -67.92 4.76
CA LYS A 224 -5.08 -68.33 6.15
C LYS A 224 -3.59 -68.25 6.52
N GLU A 225 -3.30 -67.57 7.63
CA GLU A 225 -2.50 -68.01 8.79
C GLU A 225 -1.29 -68.94 8.55
N VAL A 226 -0.07 -68.51 8.94
CA VAL A 226 0.93 -69.30 9.71
C VAL A 226 1.86 -68.36 10.51
N THR A 227 2.08 -68.76 11.76
CA THR A 227 2.97 -68.32 12.84
C THR A 227 4.47 -68.17 12.52
N ARG A 228 5.13 -67.19 13.15
CA ARG A 228 6.14 -67.38 14.23
C ARG A 228 6.51 -66.07 14.90
#